data_AF-M2PQ55-F1
#
_entry.id   AF-M2PQ55-F1
#
_cell.length_a   1.000
_cell.length_b   1.000
_cell.length_c   1.000
_cell.angle_alpha   90.00
_cell.angle_beta   90.00
_cell.angle_gamma   90.00
#
_symmetry.space_group_name_H-M   'P 1'
#
loop_
_entity.id
_entity.type
_entity.pdbx_description
1 polymer ?
#
loop_
_entity_poly.entity_id
_entity_poly.type
_entity_poly.pdbx_seq_one_letter_code
_entity_poly.pdbx_strand_id
1 'polypeptide(L)'
;MLPPGVTAQEITYRNDRKQIIYTAPYASEGPLLTRDLLGRQAWMFMYAHFVFIWVEGAVQVQVSHGTLAGPKMQLWKGVSIPDYWSGPALAEFGQAWALNQLSGNRGTPAVVSI
;
A
#
# COMPACT_ATOMS: atom_id res chain seq x y z
N MET A 1 13.14 14.05 20.64
CA MET A 1 13.56 13.07 19.63
C MET A 1 12.44 12.90 18.62
N LEU A 2 12.76 12.80 17.32
CA LEU A 2 11.77 12.49 16.30
C LEU A 2 11.41 10.99 16.33
N PRO A 3 10.16 10.61 15.98
CA PRO A 3 9.80 9.20 15.85
C PRO A 3 10.67 8.48 14.80
N PRO A 4 10.83 7.14 14.90
CA PRO A 4 11.60 6.36 13.92
C PRO A 4 11.15 6.63 12.48
N GLY A 5 12.11 6.84 11.59
CA GLY A 5 11.86 7.13 10.17
C GLY A 5 11.38 8.55 9.86
N VAL A 6 11.05 9.37 10.87
CA VAL A 6 10.69 10.77 10.65
C VAL A 6 11.94 11.60 10.39
N THR A 7 12.00 12.25 9.23
CA THR A 7 13.10 13.14 8.85
C THR A 7 12.65 14.59 8.91
N ALA A 8 13.56 15.49 9.32
CA ALA A 8 13.35 16.92 9.29
C ALA A 8 14.24 17.53 8.21
N GLN A 9 13.66 18.35 7.34
CA GLN A 9 14.38 19.07 6.30
C GLN A 9 14.12 20.57 6.45
N GLU A 10 15.17 21.37 6.57
CA GLU A 10 15.08 22.82 6.45
C GLU A 10 15.01 23.20 4.97
N ILE A 11 13.96 23.91 4.60
CA ILE A 11 13.84 24.55 3.30
C ILE A 11 13.99 26.07 3.45
N THR A 12 14.67 26.69 2.49
CA THR A 12 14.78 28.14 2.39
C THR A 12 13.91 28.60 1.22
N TYR A 13 12.91 29.44 1.51
CA TYR A 13 12.07 30.05 0.50
C TYR A 13 12.80 31.19 -0.21
N ARG A 14 12.28 31.62 -1.37
CA ARG A 14 12.87 32.71 -2.17
C ARG A 14 13.01 34.06 -1.46
N ASN A 15 12.32 34.25 -0.33
CA ASN A 15 12.35 35.45 0.50
C ASN A 15 13.20 35.26 1.77
N ASP A 16 14.16 34.33 1.75
CA ASP A 16 15.06 33.96 2.86
C ASP A 16 14.37 33.42 4.12
N ARG A 17 13.05 33.24 4.07
CA ARG A 17 12.32 32.56 5.14
C ARG A 17 12.75 31.11 5.18
N LYS A 18 13.13 30.64 6.37
CA LYS A 18 13.42 29.23 6.65
C LYS A 18 12.20 28.54 7.24
N GLN A 19 11.98 27.28 6.86
CA GLN A 19 10.94 26.43 7.45
C GLN A 19 11.43 25.00 7.54
N ILE A 20 11.10 24.34 8.66
CA ILE A 20 11.35 22.91 8.84
C ILE A 20 10.11 22.14 8.37
N ILE A 21 10.32 21.19 7.47
CA ILE A 21 9.32 20.22 7.05
C ILE A 21 9.66 18.88 7.70
N TYR A 22 8.65 18.21 8.27
CA TYR A 22 8.77 16.87 8.83
C TYR A 22 8.11 15.87 7.88
N THR A 23 8.84 14.82 7.50
CA THR A 23 8.35 13.75 6.63
C THR A 23 8.35 12.44 7.40
N ALA A 24 7.22 11.74 7.42
CA ALA A 24 7.09 10.42 8.03
C ALA A 24 6.99 9.33 6.95
N PRO A 25 7.47 8.10 7.20
CA PRO A 25 7.27 6.99 6.29
C PRO A 25 5.78 6.64 6.22
N TYR A 26 5.34 6.08 5.10
CA TYR A 26 3.98 5.54 5.00
C TYR A 26 3.76 4.42 6.01
N ALA A 27 2.56 4.38 6.58
CA ALA A 27 2.15 3.28 7.45
C ALA A 27 2.24 1.94 6.70
N SER A 28 2.74 0.91 7.36
CA SER A 28 2.86 -0.43 6.80
C SER A 28 2.59 -1.49 7.87
N GLU A 29 1.91 -2.57 7.48
CA GLU A 29 1.65 -3.74 8.33
C GLU A 29 1.86 -5.04 7.51
N GLY A 30 2.32 -6.11 8.17
CA GLY A 30 2.61 -7.39 7.52
C GLY A 30 3.96 -7.41 6.79
N PRO A 31 4.21 -8.41 5.91
CA PRO A 31 3.26 -9.42 5.45
C PRO A 31 2.84 -10.40 6.56
N LEU A 32 1.56 -10.79 6.56
CA LEU A 32 0.97 -11.73 7.51
C LEU A 32 0.28 -12.87 6.76
N LEU A 33 0.53 -14.10 7.17
CA LEU A 33 -0.19 -15.27 6.68
C LEU A 33 -1.49 -15.43 7.47
N THR A 34 -2.61 -15.46 6.77
CA THR A 34 -3.94 -15.66 7.35
C THR A 34 -4.72 -16.74 6.62
N ARG A 35 -5.96 -17.01 7.07
CA ARG A 35 -6.96 -17.78 6.34
C ARG A 35 -8.09 -16.88 5.88
N ASP A 36 -8.56 -17.08 4.65
CA ASP A 36 -9.76 -16.41 4.14
C ASP A 36 -11.04 -17.03 4.72
N LEU A 37 -12.20 -16.47 4.37
CA LEU A 37 -13.52 -16.95 4.82
C LEU A 37 -13.83 -18.39 4.36
N LEU A 38 -13.11 -18.90 3.36
CA LEU A 38 -13.24 -20.26 2.84
C LEU A 38 -12.14 -21.19 3.40
N GLY A 39 -11.33 -20.71 4.36
CA GLY A 39 -10.28 -21.47 5.02
C GLY A 39 -8.96 -21.58 4.23
N ARG A 40 -8.87 -20.96 3.04
CA ARG A 40 -7.66 -20.97 2.20
C ARG A 40 -6.60 -20.06 2.78
N GLN A 41 -5.33 -20.41 2.60
CA GLN A 41 -4.25 -19.53 3.01
C GLN A 41 -4.25 -18.26 2.16
N ALA A 42 -3.94 -17.12 2.79
CA ALA A 42 -3.79 -15.86 2.11
C ALA A 42 -2.69 -15.03 2.75
N TRP A 43 -1.81 -14.45 1.95
CA TRP A 43 -0.92 -13.40 2.40
C TRP A 43 -1.68 -12.07 2.44
N MET A 44 -1.44 -11.32 3.50
CA MET A 44 -1.92 -9.95 3.64
C MET A 44 -0.77 -9.00 3.89
N PHE A 45 -0.81 -7.84 3.24
CA PHE A 45 0.16 -6.76 3.45
C PHE A 45 -0.56 -5.43 3.36
N MET A 46 -0.14 -4.44 4.15
CA MET A 46 -0.65 -3.09 4.07
C MET A 46 0.49 -2.10 3.85
N TYR A 47 0.28 -1.18 2.91
CA TYR A 47 1.16 -0.03 2.69
C TYR A 47 0.33 1.21 2.33
N ALA A 48 0.58 2.33 3.03
CA ALA A 48 -0.16 3.58 2.85
C ALA A 48 -1.69 3.40 2.90
N HIS A 49 -2.18 2.54 3.79
CA HIS A 49 -3.58 2.12 3.91
C HIS A 49 -4.19 1.39 2.70
N PHE A 50 -3.38 0.96 1.73
CA PHE A 50 -3.78 -0.06 0.76
C PHE A 50 -3.48 -1.44 1.33
N VAL A 51 -4.53 -2.24 1.53
CA VAL A 51 -4.48 -3.62 2.01
C VAL A 51 -4.56 -4.55 0.82
N PHE A 52 -3.50 -5.34 0.64
CA PHE A 52 -3.34 -6.35 -0.39
C PHE A 52 -3.66 -7.71 0.20
N ILE A 53 -4.50 -8.48 -0.49
CA ILE A 53 -4.85 -9.86 -0.11
C ILE A 53 -4.55 -10.77 -1.29
N TRP A 54 -3.64 -11.71 -1.09
CA TRP A 54 -3.21 -12.68 -2.10
C TRP A 54 -3.46 -14.10 -1.63
N VAL A 55 -4.57 -14.67 -2.11
CA VAL A 55 -4.99 -16.04 -1.77
C VAL A 55 -4.07 -17.04 -2.46
N GLU A 56 -3.75 -18.14 -1.78
CA GLU A 56 -2.96 -19.25 -2.30
C GLU A 56 -3.55 -19.77 -3.63
N GLY A 57 -2.69 -19.96 -4.62
CA GLY A 57 -3.07 -20.40 -5.97
C GLY A 57 -3.70 -19.32 -6.86
N ALA A 58 -3.94 -18.11 -6.36
CA ALA A 58 -4.42 -17.01 -7.19
C ALA A 58 -3.26 -16.34 -7.94
N VAL A 59 -3.51 -15.88 -9.17
CA VAL A 59 -2.58 -15.05 -9.95
C VAL A 59 -2.89 -13.55 -9.82
N GLN A 60 -3.79 -13.21 -8.89
CA GLN A 60 -4.32 -11.86 -8.70
C GLN A 60 -4.44 -11.53 -7.21
N VAL A 61 -4.28 -10.25 -6.91
CA VAL A 61 -4.41 -9.63 -5.59
C VAL A 61 -5.70 -8.81 -5.54
N GLN A 62 -6.38 -8.86 -4.40
CA GLN A 62 -7.44 -7.92 -4.07
C GLN A 62 -6.87 -6.74 -3.31
N VAL A 63 -7.30 -5.53 -3.65
CA VAL A 63 -6.82 -4.30 -2.99
C VAL A 63 -7.99 -3.61 -2.31
N SER A 64 -7.81 -3.27 -1.04
CA SER A 64 -8.79 -2.57 -0.20
C SER A 64 -8.16 -1.38 0.50
N HIS A 65 -8.97 -0.47 1.04
CA HIS A 65 -8.54 0.56 1.96
C HIS A 65 -8.74 0.10 3.41
N GLY A 66 -7.75 0.31 4.29
CA GLY A 66 -7.89 0.07 5.73
C GLY A 66 -6.60 -0.34 6.42
N THR A 67 -6.72 -1.23 7.40
CA THR A 67 -5.62 -1.88 8.14
C THR A 67 -5.80 -3.40 8.12
N LEU A 68 -4.78 -4.17 8.52
CA LEU A 68 -4.89 -5.63 8.53
C LEU A 68 -5.91 -6.12 9.57
N ALA A 69 -5.94 -5.51 10.75
CA ALA A 69 -6.87 -5.87 11.83
C ALA A 69 -8.23 -5.17 11.74
N GLY A 70 -8.33 -4.05 11.04
CA GLY A 70 -9.54 -3.22 10.98
C GLY A 70 -10.50 -3.54 9.83
N PRO A 71 -11.62 -2.81 9.74
CA PRO A 71 -12.52 -2.84 8.59
C PRO A 71 -11.76 -2.52 7.29
N LYS A 72 -12.20 -3.14 6.19
CA LYS A 72 -11.59 -2.98 4.87
C LYS A 72 -12.66 -2.62 3.86
N MET A 73 -12.47 -1.50 3.17
CA MET A 73 -13.32 -1.10 2.05
C MET A 73 -12.66 -1.56 0.76
N GLN A 74 -13.28 -2.49 0.06
CA GLN A 74 -12.73 -2.98 -1.20
C GLN A 74 -12.63 -1.86 -2.25
N LEU A 75 -11.46 -1.75 -2.89
CA LEU A 75 -11.21 -0.75 -3.93
C LEU A 75 -11.05 -1.41 -5.31
N TRP A 76 -10.22 -2.45 -5.42
CA TRP A 76 -9.98 -3.17 -6.67
C TRP A 76 -10.05 -4.68 -6.50
N LYS A 77 -10.52 -5.34 -7.56
CA LYS A 77 -10.46 -6.79 -7.75
C LYS A 77 -9.54 -7.08 -8.92
N GLY A 78 -8.78 -8.19 -8.82
CA GLY A 78 -8.09 -8.76 -9.96
C GLY A 78 -6.79 -8.07 -10.38
N VAL A 79 -6.09 -7.39 -9.45
CA VAL A 79 -4.80 -6.78 -9.77
C VAL A 79 -3.78 -7.89 -9.98
N SER A 80 -3.23 -8.03 -11.19
CA SER A 80 -2.33 -9.13 -11.53
C SER A 80 -1.00 -9.00 -10.78
N ILE A 81 -0.51 -10.13 -10.25
CA ILE A 81 0.79 -10.24 -9.59
C ILE A 81 1.60 -11.36 -10.27
N PRO A 82 2.63 -11.03 -11.05
CA PRO A 82 3.39 -12.01 -11.82
C PRO A 82 4.53 -12.63 -11.00
N ASP A 83 4.25 -13.12 -9.79
CA ASP A 83 5.25 -13.59 -8.83
C ASP A 83 4.86 -14.90 -8.14
N TYR A 84 5.84 -15.51 -7.47
CA TYR A 84 5.60 -16.68 -6.63
C TYR A 84 4.92 -16.31 -5.32
N TRP A 85 3.90 -17.10 -4.96
CA TRP A 85 3.08 -16.87 -3.76
C TRP A 85 3.95 -16.88 -2.49
N SER A 86 4.23 -15.68 -1.97
CA SER A 86 5.02 -15.47 -0.77
C SER A 86 4.73 -14.11 -0.14
N GLY A 87 4.94 -14.00 1.17
CA GLY A 87 4.81 -12.73 1.89
C GLY A 87 5.74 -11.63 1.36
N PRO A 88 7.04 -11.90 1.17
CA PRO A 88 7.98 -10.91 0.62
C PRO A 88 7.59 -10.40 -0.76
N ALA A 89 7.19 -11.29 -1.69
CA ALA A 89 6.74 -10.88 -3.02
C ALA A 89 5.49 -10.00 -2.96
N LEU A 90 4.53 -10.31 -2.07
CA LEU A 90 3.37 -9.45 -1.86
C LEU A 90 3.75 -8.07 -1.34
N ALA A 91 4.72 -7.99 -0.42
CA ALA A 91 5.17 -6.74 0.17
C ALA A 91 5.84 -5.83 -0.87
N GLU A 92 6.76 -6.40 -1.66
CA GLU A 92 7.44 -5.69 -2.75
C GLU A 92 6.42 -5.18 -3.79
N PHE A 93 5.56 -6.07 -4.27
CA PHE A 93 4.49 -5.72 -5.19
C PHE A 93 3.58 -4.62 -4.63
N GLY A 94 3.10 -4.78 -3.40
CA GLY A 94 2.14 -3.86 -2.78
C GLY A 94 2.73 -2.47 -2.58
N GLN A 95 4.00 -2.37 -2.17
CA GLN A 95 4.69 -1.10 -2.02
C GLN A 95 4.86 -0.39 -3.38
N ALA A 96 5.35 -1.11 -4.40
CA ALA A 96 5.52 -0.54 -5.73
C ALA A 96 4.18 -0.08 -6.34
N TRP A 97 3.14 -0.91 -6.20
CA TRP A 97 1.81 -0.60 -6.68
C TRP A 97 1.24 0.65 -5.99
N ALA A 98 1.32 0.74 -4.66
CA ALA A 98 0.79 1.86 -3.90
C ALA A 98 1.50 3.18 -4.23
N LEU A 99 2.84 3.16 -4.33
CA LEU A 99 3.61 4.34 -4.73
C LEU A 99 3.27 4.80 -6.14
N ASN A 100 3.01 3.87 -7.07
CA ASN A 100 2.53 4.20 -8.41
C ASN A 100 1.16 4.91 -8.36
N GLN A 101 0.22 4.45 -7.53
CA GLN A 101 -1.07 5.12 -7.36
C GLN A 101 -0.95 6.52 -6.73
N LEU A 102 -0.10 6.66 -5.70
CA LEU A 102 0.08 7.91 -4.95
C LEU A 102 0.83 8.98 -5.76
N SER A 103 1.76 8.57 -6.62
CA SER A 103 2.49 9.49 -7.51
C SER A 103 1.63 10.05 -8.65
N GLY A 104 0.39 9.56 -8.80
CA GLY A 104 -0.54 10.09 -9.80
C GLY A 104 -0.17 9.73 -11.24
N ASN A 105 0.68 8.72 -11.46
CA ASN A 105 0.95 8.14 -12.76
C ASN A 105 -0.25 7.26 -13.20
N ARG A 106 -1.43 7.89 -13.23
CA ARG A 106 -2.68 7.31 -13.64
C ARG A 106 -2.59 7.07 -15.15
N GLY A 107 -2.30 5.83 -15.54
CA GLY A 107 -3.01 5.29 -16.70
C GLY A 107 -4.50 5.55 -16.41
N THR A 108 -5.11 6.38 -17.24
CA THR A 108 -6.48 6.93 -17.16
C THR A 108 -7.43 6.07 -16.31
N PRO A 109 -8.06 6.61 -15.24
CA PRO A 109 -9.14 5.88 -14.59
C PRO A 109 -10.26 5.63 -15.60
N ALA A 110 -10.77 4.39 -15.63
CA ALA A 110 -11.97 4.05 -16.37
C ALA A 110 -13.06 5.06 -16.02
N VAL A 111 -13.65 5.66 -17.06
CA VAL A 111 -14.82 6.52 -16.94
C VAL A 111 -15.89 5.75 -16.19
N VAL A 112 -16.19 6.18 -14.96
CA VAL A 112 -17.44 5.78 -14.31
C VAL A 112 -18.51 6.64 -14.95
N SER A 113 -19.17 6.09 -15.96
CA SER A 113 -20.41 6.65 -16.47
C SER A 113 -21.47 6.51 -15.38
N ILE A 114 -22.06 7.64 -14.98
CA ILE A 114 -23.30 7.69 -14.18
C ILE A 114 -24.46 7.71 -15.17
#